data_AF-A0A6L3GLA0-F1
#
_entry.id   AF-A0A6L3GLA0-F1
#
_cell.length_a   1.000
_cell.length_b   1.000
_cell.length_c   1.000
_cell.angle_alpha   90.00
_cell.angle_beta   90.00
_cell.angle_gamma   90.00
#
_symmetry.space_group_name_H-M   'P 1'
#
loop_
_entity.id
_entity.type
_entity.pdbx_description
1 polymer ?
#
loop_
_entity_poly.entity_id
_entity_poly.type
_entity_poly.pdbx_seq_one_letter_code
_entity_poly.pdbx_strand_id
1 'polypeptide(L)'
;MNYMQILSCWHKLEHFSPAILPKDKSLKPLKELPWMRPLEAKDPKKTIQYTIYLGVFSQISVSDFVKDFFKDERNNPNVTDAKVCYASLKLDNLGVYIQNTFGFSTMPWALRQLEAGKVNTNSWSEDFDKLRKNLLERLGENRKELAEDYSSYLSETQTLENLQQIQALIIQDLKWSTSPETEIYVRIEEVYKKNNTSDKEEANADLLNSFYIDDLERIITSSVKGSYNTAFRNYLSTCLNKDFVHFDLSLQPEILKECLVPENYPDGCWPSPHTASLMQQFAVNTVSKELSGEKQEGIFSVNGPPGTGKTTLLRDIIAAILVKRAKKMVNFTEPAKAFRKIGEVQVSEKYTPSIYEPDSSICDGGIVVASSNNGAVENISKELPLKKEARGYSDQVGYFRQVSEECVGEESWGLIAAVMGNKENQRKLIYS
;
A
#
# COMPACT_ATOMS: atom_id res chain seq x y z
N MET A 1 7.28 15.94 -23.91
CA MET A 1 6.97 15.96 -22.47
C MET A 1 8.17 15.40 -21.70
N ASN A 2 8.60 16.08 -20.63
CA ASN A 2 9.70 15.65 -19.76
C ASN A 2 9.13 14.72 -18.67
N TYR A 3 9.85 13.67 -18.26
CA TYR A 3 9.37 12.77 -17.19
C TYR A 3 9.07 13.53 -15.89
N MET A 4 9.80 14.62 -15.62
CA MET A 4 9.52 15.51 -14.48
C MET A 4 8.12 16.12 -14.49
N GLN A 5 7.56 16.38 -15.68
CA GLN A 5 6.21 16.92 -15.80
C GLN A 5 5.16 15.85 -15.46
N ILE A 6 5.39 14.60 -15.87
CA ILE A 6 4.52 13.46 -15.50
C ILE A 6 4.55 13.25 -13.99
N LEU A 7 5.75 13.18 -13.39
CA LEU A 7 5.89 12.98 -11.96
C LEU A 7 5.27 14.11 -11.15
N SER A 8 5.48 15.36 -11.57
CA SER A 8 4.84 16.52 -10.94
C SER A 8 3.31 16.46 -11.08
N CYS A 9 2.80 16.04 -12.24
CA CYS A 9 1.36 15.84 -12.43
C CYS A 9 0.79 14.78 -11.49
N TRP A 10 1.41 13.59 -11.40
CA TRP A 10 1.00 12.53 -10.47
C TRP A 10 1.04 13.02 -9.02
N HIS A 11 2.12 13.69 -8.62
CA HIS A 11 2.25 14.30 -7.29
C HIS A 11 1.08 15.24 -6.97
N LYS A 12 0.67 16.09 -7.92
CA LYS A 12 -0.47 16.97 -7.73
C LYS A 12 -1.78 16.23 -7.66
N LEU A 13 -2.01 15.25 -8.52
CA LEU A 13 -3.23 14.43 -8.48
C LEU A 13 -3.43 13.79 -7.11
N GLU A 14 -2.36 13.28 -6.50
CA GLU A 14 -2.44 12.67 -5.18
C GLU A 14 -2.71 13.69 -4.06
N HIS A 15 -2.10 14.88 -4.11
CA HIS A 15 -2.36 15.94 -3.14
C HIS A 15 -3.78 16.53 -3.24
N PHE A 16 -4.30 16.68 -4.45
CA PHE A 16 -5.67 17.16 -4.71
C PHE A 16 -6.73 16.07 -4.55
N SER A 17 -6.33 14.83 -4.23
CA SER A 17 -7.27 13.73 -4.00
C SER A 17 -8.20 14.07 -2.82
N PRO A 18 -9.52 14.13 -3.02
CA PRO A 18 -10.44 14.53 -1.98
C PRO A 18 -10.63 13.42 -0.93
N ALA A 19 -10.64 13.80 0.34
CA ALA A 19 -11.03 12.94 1.45
C ALA A 19 -12.57 12.75 1.49
N ILE A 20 -13.08 11.92 0.58
CA ILE A 20 -14.52 11.66 0.40
C ILE A 20 -15.09 10.86 1.58
N LEU A 21 -16.21 11.32 2.12
CA LEU A 21 -16.94 10.61 3.17
C LEU A 21 -17.64 9.36 2.60
N PRO A 22 -17.74 8.29 3.41
CA PRO A 22 -18.42 7.06 3.01
C PRO A 22 -19.92 7.31 2.76
N LYS A 23 -20.49 6.61 1.77
CA LYS A 23 -21.91 6.74 1.38
C LYS A 23 -22.85 5.81 2.15
N ASP A 24 -22.52 5.49 3.40
CA ASP A 24 -23.31 4.57 4.23
C ASP A 24 -24.40 5.27 5.06
N LYS A 25 -25.37 4.50 5.58
CA LYS A 25 -26.49 5.03 6.40
C LYS A 25 -26.10 5.37 7.83
N SER A 26 -24.91 4.96 8.27
CA SER A 26 -24.41 5.21 9.63
C SER A 26 -23.80 6.60 9.78
N LEU A 27 -23.43 7.24 8.65
CA LEU A 27 -22.97 8.62 8.59
C LEU A 27 -24.11 9.63 8.76
N LYS A 28 -23.97 10.55 9.72
CA LYS A 28 -24.97 11.59 10.01
C LYS A 28 -24.31 12.91 10.43
N PRO A 29 -24.95 14.07 10.20
CA PRO A 29 -24.52 15.33 10.81
C PRO A 29 -24.53 15.21 12.34
N LEU A 30 -23.49 15.71 13.00
CA LEU A 30 -23.36 15.69 14.45
C LEU A 30 -24.24 16.80 15.06
N LYS A 31 -25.49 16.47 15.37
CA LYS A 31 -26.44 17.36 16.06
C LYS A 31 -26.48 17.12 17.57
N GLU A 32 -26.28 15.88 17.98
CA GLU A 32 -26.24 15.43 19.38
C GLU A 32 -25.01 14.55 19.56
N LEU A 33 -24.46 14.52 20.78
CA LEU A 33 -23.28 13.73 21.12
C LEU A 33 -23.70 12.30 21.48
N PRO A 34 -23.46 11.29 20.60
CA PRO A 34 -24.01 9.95 20.81
C PRO A 34 -23.40 9.22 22.00
N TRP A 35 -22.21 9.60 22.46
CA TRP A 35 -21.58 9.03 23.66
C TRP A 35 -22.12 9.60 24.98
N MET A 36 -22.94 10.67 24.95
CA MET A 36 -23.65 11.14 26.16
C MET A 36 -24.74 10.17 26.62
N ARG A 37 -25.18 9.29 25.71
CA ARG A 37 -26.04 8.13 25.99
C ARG A 37 -25.41 6.92 25.32
N PRO A 38 -24.38 6.31 25.95
CA PRO A 38 -23.57 5.27 25.35
C PRO A 38 -24.45 4.19 24.73
N LEU A 39 -24.20 3.91 23.45
CA LEU A 39 -24.91 2.86 22.73
C LEU A 39 -24.30 1.50 23.07
N GLU A 40 -25.14 0.49 23.25
CA GLU A 40 -24.68 -0.89 23.39
C GLU A 40 -24.60 -1.57 22.02
N ALA A 41 -23.49 -2.26 21.76
CA ALA A 41 -23.32 -3.07 20.57
C ALA A 41 -24.26 -4.29 20.64
N LYS A 42 -24.79 -4.73 19.49
CA LYS A 42 -25.67 -5.91 19.42
C LYS A 42 -24.95 -7.21 19.80
N ASP A 43 -23.66 -7.30 19.49
CA ASP A 43 -22.79 -8.42 19.84
C ASP A 43 -21.98 -8.09 21.12
N PRO A 44 -22.07 -8.90 22.19
CA PRO A 44 -21.29 -8.71 23.41
C PRO A 44 -19.76 -8.66 23.20
N LYS A 45 -19.25 -9.27 22.12
CA LYS A 45 -17.83 -9.26 21.73
C LYS A 45 -17.41 -7.96 21.03
N LYS A 46 -18.35 -7.06 20.75
CA LYS A 46 -18.10 -5.79 20.07
C LYS A 46 -18.33 -4.59 20.99
N THR A 47 -17.78 -3.46 20.60
CA THR A 47 -17.97 -2.14 21.20
C THR A 47 -18.31 -1.14 20.12
N ILE A 48 -18.90 -0.01 20.52
CA ILE A 48 -19.18 1.10 19.61
C ILE A 48 -17.92 1.95 19.47
N GLN A 49 -17.63 2.36 18.24
CA GLN A 49 -16.61 3.34 17.89
C GLN A 49 -17.28 4.45 17.07
N TYR A 50 -16.86 5.69 17.30
CA TYR A 50 -17.32 6.84 16.54
C TYR A 50 -16.19 7.37 15.66
N THR A 51 -16.44 7.57 14.37
CA THR A 51 -15.54 8.34 13.49
C THR A 51 -16.12 9.73 13.29
N ILE A 52 -15.41 10.75 13.75
CA ILE A 52 -15.80 12.15 13.59
C ILE A 52 -15.10 12.71 12.35
N TYR A 53 -15.88 13.32 11.46
CA TYR A 53 -15.38 14.06 10.30
C TYR A 53 -15.56 15.55 10.57
N LEU A 54 -14.46 16.29 10.56
CA LEU A 54 -14.40 17.72 10.84
C LEU A 54 -14.28 18.50 9.53
N GLY A 55 -14.96 19.64 9.47
CA GLY A 55 -14.89 20.52 8.32
C GLY A 55 -15.52 19.87 7.08
N VAL A 56 -16.73 19.32 7.19
CA VAL A 56 -17.39 18.63 6.08
C VAL A 56 -18.08 19.63 5.17
N PHE A 57 -17.86 19.53 3.86
CA PHE A 57 -18.46 20.39 2.84
C PHE A 57 -18.62 19.64 1.50
N SER A 58 -19.28 20.29 0.53
CA SER A 58 -19.49 19.73 -0.81
C SER A 58 -18.23 19.84 -1.68
N GLN A 59 -17.89 18.76 -2.39
CA GLN A 59 -16.82 18.76 -3.39
C GLN A 59 -17.08 19.74 -4.56
N ILE A 60 -18.32 20.17 -4.77
CA ILE A 60 -18.65 21.21 -5.77
C ILE A 60 -17.86 22.48 -5.46
N SER A 61 -17.73 22.89 -4.20
CA SER A 61 -16.99 24.10 -3.82
C SER A 61 -15.52 24.05 -4.24
N VAL A 62 -14.91 22.86 -4.22
CA VAL A 62 -13.53 22.67 -4.73
C VAL A 62 -13.50 22.76 -6.25
N SER A 63 -14.47 22.15 -6.92
CA SER A 63 -14.56 22.15 -8.39
C SER A 63 -14.76 23.57 -8.94
N ASP A 64 -15.64 24.35 -8.30
CA ASP A 64 -15.91 25.74 -8.66
C ASP A 64 -14.68 26.61 -8.42
N PHE A 65 -14.04 26.48 -7.25
CA PHE A 65 -12.80 27.19 -6.96
C PHE A 65 -11.70 26.90 -8.00
N VAL A 66 -11.48 25.64 -8.37
CA VAL A 66 -10.45 25.26 -9.36
C VAL A 66 -10.80 25.81 -10.75
N LYS A 67 -12.07 25.75 -11.17
CA LYS A 67 -12.53 26.34 -12.43
C LYS A 67 -12.30 27.84 -12.46
N ASP A 68 -12.67 28.54 -11.41
CA ASP A 68 -12.51 29.99 -11.30
C ASP A 68 -11.03 30.37 -11.30
N PHE A 69 -10.19 29.64 -10.56
CA PHE A 69 -8.75 29.88 -10.49
C PHE A 69 -8.08 29.75 -11.87
N PHE A 70 -8.41 28.70 -12.63
CA PHE A 70 -7.84 28.47 -13.96
C PHE A 70 -8.61 29.17 -15.09
N LYS A 71 -9.73 29.83 -14.79
CA LYS A 71 -10.67 30.38 -15.78
C LYS A 71 -11.11 29.33 -16.81
N ASP A 72 -11.43 28.13 -16.32
CA ASP A 72 -11.83 27.00 -17.14
C ASP A 72 -13.35 27.00 -17.39
N GLU A 73 -13.74 27.38 -18.60
CA GLU A 73 -15.14 27.46 -19.04
C GLU A 73 -15.71 26.11 -19.53
N ARG A 74 -14.90 25.04 -19.53
CA ARG A 74 -15.35 23.73 -20.03
C ARG A 74 -16.40 23.14 -19.09
N ASN A 75 -17.49 22.67 -19.68
CA ASN A 75 -18.50 21.93 -18.94
C ASN A 75 -17.97 20.53 -18.62
N ASN A 76 -17.96 20.16 -17.34
CA ASN A 76 -17.65 18.80 -16.90
C ASN A 76 -18.97 18.07 -16.61
N PRO A 77 -19.40 17.13 -17.46
CA PRO A 77 -20.65 16.40 -17.26
C PRO A 77 -20.59 15.43 -16.07
N ASN A 78 -19.41 15.17 -15.50
CA ASN A 78 -19.17 14.18 -14.45
C ASN A 78 -18.93 14.82 -13.07
N VAL A 79 -19.50 16.00 -12.79
CA VAL A 79 -19.41 16.58 -11.43
C VAL A 79 -20.14 15.67 -10.46
N THR A 80 -19.42 15.21 -9.44
CA THR A 80 -20.00 14.42 -8.36
C THR A 80 -20.10 15.30 -7.11
N ASP A 81 -21.31 15.43 -6.57
CA ASP A 81 -21.54 16.12 -5.30
C ASP A 81 -21.28 15.16 -4.14
N ALA A 82 -20.00 14.88 -3.89
CA ALA A 82 -19.58 14.12 -2.73
C ALA A 82 -19.29 15.04 -1.54
N LYS A 83 -19.53 14.55 -0.33
CA LYS A 83 -19.07 15.22 0.89
C LYS A 83 -17.60 14.91 1.10
N VAL A 84 -16.82 15.93 1.39
CA VAL A 84 -15.39 15.85 1.69
C VAL A 84 -15.12 16.51 3.04
N CYS A 85 -14.02 16.15 3.70
CA CYS A 85 -13.65 16.73 5.01
C CYS A 85 -12.23 17.30 5.03
N TYR A 86 -11.99 18.16 6.02
CA TYR A 86 -10.68 18.67 6.37
C TYR A 86 -9.88 17.68 7.22
N ALA A 87 -10.55 16.96 8.12
CA ALA A 87 -9.91 16.04 9.03
C ALA A 87 -10.89 14.98 9.55
N SER A 88 -10.35 13.91 10.12
CA SER A 88 -11.14 12.92 10.86
C SER A 88 -10.38 12.38 12.07
N LEU A 89 -11.12 11.90 13.06
CA LEU A 89 -10.58 11.27 14.27
C LEU A 89 -11.54 10.20 14.77
N LYS A 90 -11.02 9.19 15.49
CA LYS A 90 -11.85 8.16 16.11
C LYS A 90 -11.98 8.36 17.61
N LEU A 91 -13.17 8.11 18.12
CA LEU A 91 -13.51 8.11 19.54
C LEU A 91 -13.97 6.73 19.97
N ASP A 92 -13.68 6.36 21.21
CA ASP A 92 -14.21 5.15 21.84
C ASP A 92 -15.70 5.31 22.21
N ASN A 93 -16.28 4.28 22.83
CA ASN A 93 -17.69 4.27 23.24
C ASN A 93 -18.03 5.33 24.31
N LEU A 94 -17.04 5.93 24.97
CA LEU A 94 -17.18 7.00 25.95
C LEU A 94 -16.93 8.39 25.34
N GLY A 95 -16.68 8.46 24.03
CA GLY A 95 -16.38 9.71 23.33
C GLY A 95 -14.98 10.23 23.59
N VAL A 96 -14.05 9.39 24.06
CA VAL A 96 -12.65 9.75 24.29
C VAL A 96 -11.84 9.46 23.02
N TYR A 97 -10.93 10.36 22.67
CA TYR A 97 -10.09 10.22 21.49
C TYR A 97 -9.18 8.98 21.56
N ILE A 98 -9.17 8.22 20.47
CA ILE A 98 -8.29 7.06 20.32
C ILE A 98 -6.97 7.52 19.71
N GLN A 99 -5.88 7.36 20.45
CA GLN A 99 -4.55 7.82 20.06
C GLN A 99 -4.14 7.33 18.66
N ASN A 100 -3.43 8.19 17.92
CA ASN A 100 -2.92 7.94 16.58
C ASN A 100 -4.01 7.71 15.51
N THR A 101 -5.26 8.08 15.77
CA THR A 101 -6.33 7.99 14.78
C THR A 101 -6.64 9.31 14.09
N PHE A 102 -5.91 10.39 14.36
CA PHE A 102 -6.23 11.71 13.80
C PHE A 102 -5.64 11.85 12.39
N GLY A 103 -6.50 11.96 11.39
CA GLY A 103 -6.13 12.21 9.99
C GLY A 103 -6.45 13.64 9.55
N PHE A 104 -5.65 14.16 8.63
CA PHE A 104 -5.86 15.47 7.97
C PHE A 104 -5.89 15.25 6.46
N SER A 105 -6.81 15.91 5.76
CA SER A 105 -6.89 15.89 4.30
C SER A 105 -5.82 16.77 3.66
N THR A 106 -5.09 16.24 2.67
CA THR A 106 -4.09 17.01 1.90
C THR A 106 -4.71 18.02 0.96
N MET A 107 -5.97 17.83 0.56
CA MET A 107 -6.60 18.61 -0.49
C MET A 107 -6.77 20.10 -0.12
N PRO A 108 -7.29 20.49 1.07
CA PRO A 108 -7.35 21.90 1.45
C PRO A 108 -5.97 22.57 1.52
N TRP A 109 -4.94 21.82 1.96
CA TRP A 109 -3.55 22.28 1.90
C TRP A 109 -3.10 22.53 0.44
N ALA A 110 -3.39 21.60 -0.46
CA ALA A 110 -3.05 21.71 -1.87
C ALA A 110 -3.71 22.92 -2.54
N LEU A 111 -4.98 23.19 -2.21
CA LEU A 111 -5.70 24.39 -2.67
C LEU A 111 -5.02 25.67 -2.17
N ARG A 112 -4.58 25.71 -0.90
CA ARG A 112 -3.79 26.82 -0.39
C ARG A 112 -2.47 27.02 -1.16
N GLN A 113 -1.77 25.94 -1.51
CA GLN A 113 -0.55 26.05 -2.31
C GLN A 113 -0.84 26.56 -3.73
N LEU A 114 -2.01 26.24 -4.29
CA LEU A 114 -2.46 26.77 -5.58
C LEU A 114 -2.62 28.30 -5.52
N GLU A 115 -3.32 28.81 -4.50
CA GLU A 115 -3.48 30.27 -4.27
C GLU A 115 -2.15 30.98 -4.09
N ALA A 116 -1.19 30.33 -3.42
CA ALA A 116 0.15 30.86 -3.19
C ALA A 116 1.05 30.82 -4.43
N GLY A 117 0.56 30.35 -5.58
CA GLY A 117 1.34 30.21 -6.81
C GLY A 117 2.43 29.13 -6.74
N LYS A 118 2.33 28.20 -5.78
CA LYS A 118 3.34 27.16 -5.50
C LYS A 118 3.08 25.84 -6.23
N VAL A 119 2.14 25.79 -7.17
CA VAL A 119 1.74 24.57 -7.90
C VAL A 119 2.89 23.83 -8.58
N ASN A 120 3.99 24.50 -8.90
CA ASN A 120 5.15 23.89 -9.55
C ASN A 120 6.21 23.33 -8.57
N THR A 121 6.02 23.45 -7.26
CA THR A 121 6.98 22.89 -6.28
C THR A 121 6.60 21.45 -5.91
N ASN A 122 7.58 20.54 -5.89
CA ASN A 122 7.36 19.09 -5.71
C ASN A 122 7.87 18.57 -4.35
N SER A 123 7.79 19.41 -3.32
CA SER A 123 8.27 19.14 -1.96
C SER A 123 7.23 19.57 -0.92
N TRP A 124 5.96 19.24 -1.18
CA TRP A 124 4.83 19.64 -0.35
C TRP A 124 4.62 18.71 0.84
N SER A 125 5.07 17.45 0.76
CA SER A 125 4.83 16.46 1.80
C SER A 125 5.53 16.85 3.09
N GLU A 126 6.81 17.24 3.03
CA GLU A 126 7.53 17.68 4.24
C GLU A 126 6.87 18.88 4.92
N ASP A 127 6.40 19.86 4.14
CA ASP A 127 5.75 21.06 4.68
C ASP A 127 4.37 20.74 5.24
N PHE A 128 3.61 19.86 4.57
CA PHE A 128 2.34 19.35 5.08
C PHE A 128 2.53 18.53 6.36
N ASP A 129 3.57 17.71 6.43
CA ASP A 129 3.92 16.91 7.60
C ASP A 129 4.32 17.76 8.79
N LYS A 130 5.08 18.84 8.57
CA LYS A 130 5.38 19.83 9.62
C LYS A 130 4.10 20.48 10.11
N LEU A 131 3.21 20.91 9.21
CA LEU A 131 1.92 21.48 9.58
C LEU A 131 1.08 20.50 10.40
N ARG A 132 1.00 19.23 9.96
CA ARG A 132 0.29 18.15 10.67
C ARG A 132 0.86 17.93 12.06
N LYS A 133 2.19 17.83 12.20
CA LYS A 133 2.86 17.64 13.49
C LYS A 133 2.59 18.81 14.43
N ASN A 134 2.73 20.05 13.95
CA ASN A 134 2.46 21.24 14.75
C ASN A 134 1.00 21.33 15.18
N LEU A 135 0.05 20.95 14.30
CA LEU A 135 -1.38 20.87 14.66
C LEU A 135 -1.61 19.82 15.75
N LEU A 136 -1.06 18.61 15.59
CA LEU A 136 -1.20 17.55 16.58
C LEU A 136 -0.56 17.91 17.91
N GLU A 137 0.61 18.55 17.90
CA GLU A 137 1.28 19.06 19.09
C GLU A 137 0.40 20.10 19.77
N ARG A 138 -0.11 21.12 19.07
CA ARG A 138 -1.06 22.12 19.63
C ARG A 138 -2.36 21.53 20.16
N LEU A 139 -2.84 20.43 19.58
CA LEU A 139 -4.04 19.74 20.06
C LEU A 139 -3.74 18.86 21.29
N GLY A 140 -2.54 18.28 21.34
CA GLY A 140 -2.02 17.51 22.48
C GLY A 140 -1.53 18.38 23.64
N GLU A 141 -1.10 19.60 23.36
CA GLU A 141 -0.59 20.57 24.32
C GLU A 141 -1.72 21.38 24.98
N ASN A 142 -1.45 21.76 26.23
CA ASN A 142 -2.42 22.27 27.20
C ASN A 142 -3.04 23.61 26.79
N ARG A 143 -4.36 23.75 26.95
CA ARG A 143 -5.09 24.95 26.52
C ARG A 143 -5.29 26.05 27.57
N LYS A 144 -4.86 25.85 28.82
CA LYS A 144 -5.17 26.81 29.89
C LYS A 144 -3.90 27.38 30.53
N GLU A 145 -3.34 28.42 29.92
CA GLU A 145 -2.35 29.28 30.58
C GLU A 145 -2.96 30.16 31.70
N LEU A 146 -4.28 30.07 31.96
CA LEU A 146 -4.99 30.97 32.87
C LEU A 146 -5.95 30.29 33.88
N ALA A 147 -5.96 28.96 34.03
CA ALA A 147 -6.71 28.29 35.08
C ALA A 147 -6.04 26.97 35.50
N GLU A 148 -6.21 26.57 36.76
CA GLU A 148 -5.65 25.34 37.38
C GLU A 148 -6.10 24.01 36.74
N ASP A 149 -6.89 24.05 35.66
CA ASP A 149 -7.38 22.89 34.91
C ASP A 149 -6.50 22.60 33.68
N TYR A 150 -5.53 21.72 33.86
CA TYR A 150 -4.65 21.23 32.81
C TYR A 150 -5.34 20.16 31.96
N SER A 151 -6.04 20.52 30.89
CA SER A 151 -6.55 19.53 29.93
C SER A 151 -6.28 19.87 28.45
N SER A 152 -5.93 18.83 27.70
CA SER A 152 -5.70 18.83 26.24
C SER A 152 -7.04 18.69 25.52
N TYR A 153 -7.12 19.18 24.27
CA TYR A 153 -8.29 18.94 23.40
C TYR A 153 -8.59 17.46 23.20
N LEU A 154 -7.61 16.58 23.36
CA LEU A 154 -7.69 15.16 23.05
C LEU A 154 -7.69 14.25 24.30
N SER A 155 -7.57 14.81 25.51
CA SER A 155 -7.43 14.01 26.74
C SER A 155 -8.76 13.64 27.40
N GLU A 156 -9.83 14.37 27.12
CA GLU A 156 -11.13 14.21 27.77
C GLU A 156 -12.21 13.72 26.80
N THR A 157 -13.36 13.32 27.36
CA THR A 157 -14.58 13.06 26.58
C THR A 157 -14.92 14.29 25.75
N GLN A 158 -15.09 14.08 24.44
CA GLN A 158 -15.29 15.17 23.50
C GLN A 158 -16.64 15.86 23.69
N THR A 159 -16.63 17.19 23.64
CA THR A 159 -17.83 18.03 23.59
C THR A 159 -18.00 18.62 22.20
N LEU A 160 -19.22 19.08 21.87
CA LEU A 160 -19.46 19.75 20.58
C LEU A 160 -18.61 21.02 20.45
N GLU A 161 -18.49 21.79 21.52
CA GLU A 161 -17.66 23.00 21.56
C GLU A 161 -16.19 22.68 21.29
N ASN A 162 -15.66 21.63 21.92
CA ASN A 162 -14.28 21.21 21.71
C ASN A 162 -14.05 20.79 20.25
N LEU A 163 -14.93 19.98 19.68
CA LEU A 163 -14.85 19.57 18.27
C LEU A 163 -14.94 20.75 17.29
N GLN A 164 -15.81 21.73 17.58
CA GLN A 164 -15.92 22.97 16.79
C GLN A 164 -14.64 23.81 16.87
N GLN A 165 -14.01 23.89 18.04
CA GLN A 165 -12.75 24.59 18.23
C GLN A 165 -11.60 23.89 17.50
N ILE A 166 -11.52 22.56 17.57
CA ILE A 166 -10.55 21.77 16.80
C ILE A 166 -10.74 22.04 15.30
N GLN A 167 -11.98 21.97 14.80
CA GLN A 167 -12.28 22.28 13.40
C GLN A 167 -11.82 23.69 13.01
N ALA A 168 -12.11 24.70 13.84
CA ALA A 168 -11.71 26.08 13.58
C ALA A 168 -10.19 26.23 13.47
N LEU A 169 -9.43 25.60 14.37
CA LEU A 169 -7.96 25.58 14.32
C LEU A 169 -7.43 24.95 13.03
N ILE A 170 -8.00 23.82 12.62
CA ILE A 170 -7.58 23.10 11.41
C ILE A 170 -7.82 23.95 10.16
N ILE A 171 -9.01 24.54 10.03
CA ILE A 171 -9.35 25.42 8.91
C ILE A 171 -8.44 26.65 8.90
N GLN A 172 -8.19 27.26 10.07
CA GLN A 172 -7.33 28.43 10.22
C GLN A 172 -5.87 28.15 9.84
N ASP A 173 -5.34 26.96 10.13
CA ASP A 173 -3.95 26.61 9.83
C ASP A 173 -3.76 26.20 8.36
N LEU A 174 -4.75 25.50 7.77
CA LEU A 174 -4.72 25.10 6.36
C LEU A 174 -4.94 26.28 5.40
N LYS A 175 -5.63 27.34 5.84
CA LYS A 175 -5.69 28.67 5.19
C LYS A 175 -6.28 28.72 3.78
N TRP A 176 -7.08 27.75 3.35
CA TRP A 176 -7.77 27.85 2.06
C TRP A 176 -8.75 29.04 2.09
N SER A 177 -8.51 30.06 1.26
CA SER A 177 -9.14 31.38 1.44
C SER A 177 -10.63 31.41 1.11
N THR A 178 -11.09 30.54 0.22
CA THR A 178 -12.50 30.40 -0.17
C THR A 178 -13.15 29.16 0.45
N SER A 179 -12.67 28.73 1.62
CA SER A 179 -13.30 27.61 2.32
C SER A 179 -14.79 27.88 2.51
N PRO A 180 -15.68 26.94 2.13
CA PRO A 180 -17.11 27.10 2.32
C PRO A 180 -17.49 26.98 3.80
N GLU A 181 -18.77 27.20 4.08
CA GLU A 181 -19.36 26.79 5.37
C GLU A 181 -19.20 25.27 5.55
N THR A 182 -18.91 24.87 6.79
CA THR A 182 -18.58 23.49 7.11
C THR A 182 -19.41 22.95 8.26
N GLU A 183 -19.66 21.64 8.22
CA GLU A 183 -20.39 20.89 9.23
C GLU A 183 -19.50 19.82 9.87
N ILE A 184 -19.93 19.26 11.01
CA ILE A 184 -19.30 18.08 11.62
C ILE A 184 -20.21 16.87 11.37
N TYR A 185 -19.63 15.75 10.97
CA TYR A 185 -20.35 14.48 10.80
C TYR A 185 -19.79 13.42 11.74
N VAL A 186 -20.63 12.44 12.06
CA VAL A 186 -20.27 11.26 12.82
C VAL A 186 -20.72 10.00 12.08
N ARG A 187 -19.83 9.00 12.01
CA ARG A 187 -20.14 7.63 11.63
C ARG A 187 -20.05 6.75 12.87
N ILE A 188 -21.03 5.86 13.05
CA ILE A 188 -21.13 4.98 14.21
C ILE A 188 -20.92 3.54 13.76
N GLU A 189 -19.95 2.84 14.35
CA GLU A 189 -19.55 1.50 13.93
C GLU A 189 -19.47 0.54 15.12
N GLU A 190 -19.80 -0.74 14.89
CA GLU A 190 -19.55 -1.82 15.83
C GLU A 190 -18.23 -2.51 15.49
N VAL A 191 -17.24 -2.40 16.38
CA VAL A 191 -15.90 -3.00 16.23
C VAL A 191 -15.67 -4.07 17.30
N TYR A 192 -14.89 -5.11 17.00
CA TYR A 192 -14.57 -6.14 18.00
C TYR A 192 -13.76 -5.55 19.15
N LYS A 193 -14.11 -5.93 20.39
CA LYS A 193 -13.35 -5.57 21.59
C LYS A 193 -11.93 -6.13 21.46
N LYS A 194 -10.91 -5.28 21.66
CA LYS A 194 -9.52 -5.72 21.71
C LYS A 194 -9.28 -6.46 23.02
N ASN A 195 -8.79 -7.71 22.92
CA ASN A 195 -8.54 -8.55 24.11
C ASN A 195 -7.16 -8.30 24.76
N ASN A 196 -6.24 -7.55 24.12
CA ASN A 196 -4.88 -7.30 24.62
C ASN A 196 -4.40 -5.85 24.35
N THR A 197 -3.65 -5.29 25.32
CA THR A 197 -3.02 -3.96 25.30
C THR A 197 -1.83 -3.82 24.34
N SER A 198 -1.39 -4.89 23.68
CA SER A 198 -0.28 -4.90 22.72
C SER A 198 -0.68 -4.60 21.26
N ASP A 199 -1.98 -4.58 20.94
CA ASP A 199 -2.49 -4.21 19.61
C ASP A 199 -2.66 -2.67 19.50
N LYS A 200 -1.55 -1.93 19.67
CA LYS A 200 -1.49 -0.45 19.69
C LYS A 200 -1.56 0.22 18.31
N GLU A 201 -1.68 -0.54 17.23
CA GLU A 201 -1.80 0.02 15.88
C GLU A 201 -3.26 -0.05 15.42
N GLU A 202 -4.08 0.86 15.95
CA GLU A 202 -5.20 1.31 15.12
C GLU A 202 -4.61 2.16 14.01
N ALA A 203 -4.69 1.65 12.78
CA ALA A 203 -4.42 2.43 11.59
C ALA A 203 -5.21 3.75 11.69
N ASN A 204 -4.55 4.86 11.31
CA ASN A 204 -5.11 6.21 11.20
C ASN A 204 -6.60 6.16 10.79
N ALA A 205 -7.45 7.04 11.35
CA ALA A 205 -8.82 7.16 10.85
C ALA A 205 -8.79 7.25 9.33
N ASP A 206 -9.58 6.37 8.71
CA ASP A 206 -9.76 6.15 7.27
C ASP A 206 -8.76 6.96 6.43
N LEU A 207 -7.67 6.35 5.93
CA LEU A 207 -6.60 7.01 5.14
C LEU A 207 -7.13 8.21 4.35
N LEU A 208 -7.05 9.42 4.95
CA LEU A 208 -7.61 10.62 4.34
C LEU A 208 -6.74 11.12 3.18
N ASN A 209 -5.51 10.61 3.11
CA ASN A 209 -4.48 11.01 2.16
C ASN A 209 -4.03 9.82 1.32
N SER A 210 -3.55 10.15 0.13
CA SER A 210 -2.87 9.19 -0.72
C SER A 210 -1.59 8.67 -0.09
N PHE A 211 -1.42 7.35 -0.12
CA PHE A 211 -0.20 6.67 0.31
C PHE A 211 0.95 6.82 -0.69
N TYR A 212 0.69 7.39 -1.88
CA TYR A 212 1.69 7.56 -2.93
C TYR A 212 2.50 8.86 -2.82
N ILE A 213 2.05 9.84 -2.04
CA ILE A 213 2.65 11.19 -2.01
C ILE A 213 4.14 11.13 -1.66
N ASP A 214 4.49 10.48 -0.55
CA ASP A 214 5.88 10.37 -0.07
C ASP A 214 6.75 9.59 -1.05
N ASP A 215 6.21 8.51 -1.62
CA ASP A 215 6.89 7.71 -2.63
C ASP A 215 7.16 8.51 -3.91
N LEU A 216 6.20 9.32 -4.35
CA LEU A 216 6.35 10.20 -5.52
C LEU A 216 7.39 11.29 -5.26
N GLU A 217 7.43 11.91 -4.08
CA GLU A 217 8.46 12.91 -3.75
C GLU A 217 9.85 12.29 -3.66
N ARG A 218 9.97 11.08 -3.11
CA ARG A 218 11.23 10.31 -3.11
C ARG A 218 11.70 10.04 -4.54
N ILE A 219 10.78 9.65 -5.42
CA ILE A 219 11.07 9.41 -6.85
C ILE A 219 11.54 10.71 -7.53
N ILE A 220 10.82 11.82 -7.33
CA ILE A 220 11.15 13.13 -7.90
C ILE A 220 12.54 13.58 -7.44
N THR A 221 12.83 13.48 -6.14
CA THR A 221 14.13 13.83 -5.57
C THR A 221 15.26 12.96 -6.14
N SER A 222 15.03 11.65 -6.23
CA SER A 222 16.00 10.72 -6.83
C SER A 222 16.20 10.97 -8.33
N SER A 223 15.17 11.43 -9.05
CA SER A 223 15.29 11.80 -10.46
C SER A 223 16.14 13.04 -10.70
N VAL A 224 16.04 14.05 -9.83
CA VAL A 224 16.91 15.24 -9.87
C VAL A 224 18.38 14.85 -9.64
N LYS A 225 18.62 13.84 -8.79
CA LYS A 225 19.96 13.30 -8.52
C LYS A 225 20.47 12.32 -9.60
N GLY A 226 19.70 12.02 -10.64
CA GLY A 226 20.08 11.08 -11.71
C GLY A 226 20.12 9.60 -11.29
N SER A 227 19.48 9.25 -10.18
CA SER A 227 19.74 8.01 -9.41
C SER A 227 18.63 6.94 -9.44
N TYR A 228 17.65 7.04 -10.34
CA TYR A 228 16.60 6.02 -10.46
C TYR A 228 17.03 4.86 -11.35
N ASN A 229 16.59 3.65 -10.98
CA ASN A 229 16.95 2.39 -11.64
C ASN A 229 16.45 2.29 -13.09
N THR A 230 16.98 1.33 -13.84
CA THR A 230 16.64 1.11 -15.25
C THR A 230 15.15 0.76 -15.44
N ALA A 231 14.55 0.01 -14.51
CA ALA A 231 13.15 -0.36 -14.56
C ALA A 231 12.22 0.87 -14.62
N PHE A 232 12.45 1.84 -13.73
CA PHE A 232 11.66 3.06 -13.67
C PHE A 232 11.91 3.98 -14.86
N ARG A 233 13.16 4.06 -15.35
CA ARG A 233 13.49 4.75 -16.63
C ARG A 233 12.69 4.20 -17.78
N ASN A 234 12.71 2.88 -17.95
CA ASN A 234 12.02 2.22 -19.04
C ASN A 234 10.51 2.47 -18.96
N TYR A 235 9.92 2.34 -17.76
CA TYR A 235 8.50 2.65 -17.55
C TYR A 235 8.13 4.08 -17.97
N LEU A 236 8.88 5.09 -17.49
CA LEU A 236 8.63 6.49 -17.83
C LEU A 236 8.83 6.79 -19.33
N SER A 237 9.87 6.22 -19.95
CA SER A 237 10.11 6.35 -21.40
C SER A 237 8.96 5.78 -22.21
N THR A 238 8.43 4.62 -21.81
CA THR A 238 7.23 4.01 -22.41
C THR A 238 6.00 4.90 -22.24
N CYS A 239 5.76 5.48 -21.06
CA CYS A 239 4.65 6.42 -20.85
C CYS A 239 4.74 7.66 -21.76
N LEU A 240 5.94 8.05 -22.14
CA LEU A 240 6.20 9.20 -23.02
C LEU A 240 6.17 8.83 -24.51
N ASN A 241 5.89 7.57 -24.87
CA ASN A 241 6.03 7.03 -26.23
C ASN A 241 7.39 7.37 -26.86
N LYS A 242 8.46 7.41 -26.06
CA LYS A 242 9.82 7.66 -26.56
C LYS A 242 10.50 6.35 -26.92
N ASP A 243 11.19 6.35 -28.06
CA ASP A 243 12.17 5.35 -28.48
C ASP A 243 11.74 3.90 -28.28
N PHE A 244 10.71 3.48 -29.02
CA PHE A 244 10.32 2.08 -29.12
C PHE A 244 10.68 1.53 -30.49
N VAL A 245 11.50 0.48 -30.51
CA VAL A 245 11.68 -0.36 -31.68
C VAL A 245 10.65 -1.48 -31.60
N HIS A 246 9.69 -1.47 -32.52
CA HIS A 246 8.74 -2.56 -32.65
C HIS A 246 9.38 -3.72 -33.42
N PHE A 247 9.35 -4.91 -32.84
CA PHE A 247 9.69 -6.14 -33.53
C PHE A 247 8.44 -6.99 -33.70
N ASP A 248 8.09 -7.25 -34.97
CA ASP A 248 7.03 -8.21 -35.29
C ASP A 248 7.66 -9.59 -35.45
N LEU A 249 7.47 -10.44 -34.44
CA LEU A 249 8.04 -11.79 -34.40
C LEU A 249 7.52 -12.69 -35.53
N SER A 250 6.36 -12.37 -36.13
CA SER A 250 5.85 -13.12 -37.29
C SER A 250 6.66 -12.82 -38.56
N LEU A 251 7.20 -11.61 -38.67
CA LEU A 251 8.05 -11.17 -39.77
C LEU A 251 9.54 -11.42 -39.50
N GLN A 252 9.91 -11.63 -38.24
CA GLN A 252 11.29 -11.79 -37.78
C GLN A 252 11.47 -13.08 -36.93
N PRO A 253 11.25 -14.28 -37.52
CA PRO A 253 11.30 -15.54 -36.79
C PRO A 253 12.70 -15.88 -36.23
N GLU A 254 13.76 -15.24 -36.74
CA GLU A 254 15.12 -15.42 -36.21
C GLU A 254 15.22 -14.95 -34.75
N ILE A 255 14.47 -13.91 -34.33
CA ILE A 255 14.42 -13.46 -32.93
C ILE A 255 13.88 -14.57 -32.02
N LEU A 256 12.83 -15.28 -32.47
CA LEU A 256 12.28 -16.42 -31.74
C LEU A 256 13.32 -17.55 -31.64
N LYS A 257 13.98 -17.89 -32.75
CA LYS A 257 14.99 -18.96 -32.77
C LYS A 257 16.16 -18.65 -31.85
N GLU A 258 16.71 -17.43 -31.92
CA GLU A 258 17.80 -16.98 -31.06
C GLU A 258 17.42 -16.98 -29.58
N CYS A 259 16.16 -16.68 -29.25
CA CYS A 259 15.67 -16.71 -27.87
C CYS A 259 15.44 -18.14 -27.35
N LEU A 260 15.01 -19.06 -28.22
CA LEU A 260 14.59 -20.41 -27.85
C LEU A 260 15.68 -21.49 -28.00
N VAL A 261 16.95 -21.11 -28.10
CA VAL A 261 18.07 -22.05 -28.00
C VAL A 261 18.23 -22.57 -26.57
N PRO A 262 18.70 -23.83 -26.36
CA PRO A 262 18.81 -24.45 -25.03
C PRO A 262 19.57 -23.60 -24.00
N GLU A 263 20.59 -22.87 -24.41
CA GLU A 263 21.44 -22.05 -23.55
C GLU A 263 20.71 -20.89 -22.88
N ASN A 264 19.57 -20.45 -23.43
CA ASN A 264 18.76 -19.37 -22.87
C ASN A 264 17.68 -19.86 -21.89
N TYR A 265 17.46 -21.18 -21.79
CA TYR A 265 16.47 -21.71 -20.86
C TYR A 265 16.99 -21.53 -19.43
N PRO A 266 16.12 -21.09 -18.49
CA PRO A 266 16.51 -21.08 -17.10
C PRO A 266 16.77 -22.51 -16.60
N ASP A 267 17.68 -22.63 -15.64
CA ASP A 267 18.00 -23.91 -15.00
C ASP A 267 16.83 -24.52 -14.20
N GLY A 268 15.82 -23.71 -13.87
CA GLY A 268 14.63 -24.14 -13.14
C GLY A 268 13.38 -24.08 -14.00
N CYS A 269 12.57 -25.13 -13.92
CA CYS A 269 11.27 -25.26 -14.56
C CYS A 269 10.27 -25.76 -13.51
N TRP A 270 9.01 -25.34 -13.60
CA TRP A 270 8.00 -25.79 -12.65
C TRP A 270 7.77 -27.30 -12.80
N PRO A 271 7.66 -28.07 -11.70
CA PRO A 271 7.60 -29.53 -11.73
C PRO A 271 6.22 -30.04 -12.18
N SER A 272 5.88 -29.87 -13.46
CA SER A 272 4.58 -30.22 -14.05
C SER A 272 4.76 -30.87 -15.43
N PRO A 273 3.87 -31.78 -15.85
CA PRO A 273 3.87 -32.33 -17.21
C PRO A 273 3.45 -31.30 -18.26
N HIS A 274 2.85 -30.18 -17.84
CA HIS A 274 2.43 -29.12 -18.74
C HIS A 274 3.60 -28.18 -19.01
N THR A 275 4.13 -28.25 -20.23
CA THR A 275 5.20 -27.36 -20.69
C THR A 275 4.66 -26.01 -21.12
N ALA A 276 5.46 -24.95 -20.98
CA ALA A 276 5.15 -23.64 -21.53
C ALA A 276 4.92 -23.71 -23.05
N SER A 277 3.91 -23.00 -23.54
CA SER A 277 3.73 -22.76 -24.98
C SER A 277 4.87 -21.90 -25.53
N LEU A 278 5.04 -21.89 -26.86
CA LEU A 278 6.10 -21.14 -27.56
C LEU A 278 6.29 -19.71 -27.03
N MET A 279 5.20 -18.93 -26.95
CA MET A 279 5.26 -17.53 -26.54
C MET A 279 5.47 -17.36 -25.03
N GLN A 280 5.01 -18.31 -24.21
CA GLN A 280 5.31 -18.31 -22.78
C GLN A 280 6.78 -18.60 -22.54
N GLN A 281 7.35 -19.60 -23.23
CA GLN A 281 8.76 -19.92 -23.12
C GLN A 281 9.64 -18.79 -23.63
N PHE A 282 9.25 -18.14 -24.73
CA PHE A 282 9.91 -16.93 -25.20
C PHE A 282 9.95 -15.87 -24.10
N ALA A 283 8.82 -15.60 -23.44
CA ALA A 283 8.76 -14.63 -22.35
C ALA A 283 9.62 -15.04 -21.13
N VAL A 284 9.62 -16.32 -20.74
CA VAL A 284 10.46 -16.85 -19.65
C VAL A 284 11.94 -16.69 -19.97
N ASN A 285 12.37 -17.06 -21.18
CA ASN A 285 13.76 -16.92 -21.63
C ASN A 285 14.17 -15.45 -21.69
N THR A 286 13.32 -14.58 -22.22
CA THR A 286 13.59 -13.13 -22.29
C THR A 286 13.73 -12.52 -20.89
N VAL A 287 12.83 -12.84 -19.96
CA VAL A 287 12.94 -12.39 -18.56
C VAL A 287 14.25 -12.88 -17.93
N SER A 288 14.58 -14.16 -18.12
CA SER A 288 15.83 -14.74 -17.59
C SER A 288 17.06 -14.08 -18.20
N LYS A 289 17.06 -13.77 -19.50
CA LYS A 289 18.22 -13.21 -20.20
C LYS A 289 18.38 -11.70 -19.96
N GLU A 290 17.29 -10.94 -20.00
CA GLU A 290 17.34 -9.47 -19.98
C GLU A 290 17.28 -8.90 -18.56
N LEU A 291 16.55 -9.57 -17.65
CA LEU A 291 16.35 -9.08 -16.29
C LEU A 291 17.22 -9.83 -15.27
N SER A 292 17.76 -11.00 -15.63
CA SER A 292 18.62 -11.79 -14.75
C SER A 292 20.09 -11.66 -15.18
N GLY A 293 20.88 -10.94 -14.39
CA GLY A 293 22.29 -10.62 -14.64
C GLY A 293 22.88 -9.82 -13.48
N GLU A 294 24.09 -9.25 -13.62
CA GLU A 294 24.75 -8.50 -12.54
C GLU A 294 23.96 -7.27 -12.07
N LYS A 295 23.17 -6.66 -12.96
CA LYS A 295 22.40 -5.46 -12.64
C LYS A 295 21.06 -5.77 -11.96
N GLN A 296 20.43 -6.91 -12.31
CA GLN A 296 19.08 -7.26 -11.83
C GLN A 296 18.07 -6.10 -11.96
N GLU A 297 18.06 -5.40 -13.09
CA GLU A 297 17.19 -4.26 -13.33
C GLU A 297 16.46 -4.39 -14.66
N GLY A 298 15.32 -3.71 -14.77
CA GLY A 298 14.57 -3.57 -16.00
C GLY A 298 13.09 -3.85 -15.78
N ILE A 299 12.34 -3.80 -16.87
CA ILE A 299 10.91 -4.11 -16.88
C ILE A 299 10.62 -4.89 -18.15
N PHE A 300 9.83 -5.95 -18.01
CA PHE A 300 9.33 -6.73 -19.12
C PHE A 300 7.82 -6.88 -18.95
N SER A 301 7.07 -6.60 -20.00
CA SER A 301 5.61 -6.67 -19.99
C SER A 301 5.15 -7.82 -20.87
N VAL A 302 4.25 -8.64 -20.33
CA VAL A 302 3.62 -9.73 -21.07
C VAL A 302 2.13 -9.45 -21.15
N ASN A 303 1.63 -9.26 -22.37
CA ASN A 303 0.20 -9.23 -22.60
C ASN A 303 -0.32 -10.66 -22.81
N GLY A 304 -1.36 -11.04 -22.08
CA GLY A 304 -1.97 -12.36 -22.17
C GLY A 304 -3.49 -12.25 -22.09
N PRO A 305 -4.23 -12.54 -23.17
CA PRO A 305 -5.69 -12.69 -23.13
C PRO A 305 -6.18 -13.68 -22.04
N PRO A 306 -7.48 -13.69 -21.69
CA PRO A 306 -8.04 -14.71 -20.81
C PRO A 306 -7.74 -16.13 -21.33
N GLY A 307 -7.33 -17.02 -20.43
CA GLY A 307 -7.01 -18.42 -20.78
C GLY A 307 -5.61 -18.68 -21.34
N THR A 308 -4.75 -17.68 -21.56
CA THR A 308 -3.40 -17.89 -22.13
C THR A 308 -2.33 -18.36 -21.13
N GLY A 309 -2.73 -18.98 -20.01
CA GLY A 309 -1.81 -19.59 -19.05
C GLY A 309 -0.81 -18.63 -18.38
N LYS A 310 -1.21 -17.39 -18.04
CA LYS A 310 -0.35 -16.43 -17.33
C LYS A 310 0.23 -17.00 -16.02
N THR A 311 -0.55 -17.81 -15.31
CA THR A 311 -0.11 -18.50 -14.09
C THR A 311 0.99 -19.54 -14.39
N THR A 312 0.92 -20.22 -15.53
CA THR A 312 1.97 -21.16 -15.98
C THR A 312 3.29 -20.43 -16.21
N LEU A 313 3.25 -19.29 -16.90
CA LEU A 313 4.43 -18.44 -17.09
C LEU A 313 5.03 -17.98 -15.75
N LEU A 314 4.18 -17.55 -14.80
CA LEU A 314 4.64 -17.12 -13.48
C LEU A 314 5.32 -18.26 -12.71
N ARG A 315 4.79 -19.48 -12.80
CA ARG A 315 5.36 -20.67 -12.15
C ARG A 315 6.77 -20.97 -12.62
N ASP A 316 7.02 -20.91 -13.93
CA ASP A 316 8.36 -21.14 -14.47
C ASP A 316 9.36 -20.06 -14.04
N ILE A 317 8.93 -18.80 -13.98
CA ILE A 317 9.76 -17.71 -13.42
C ILE A 317 10.09 -17.97 -11.94
N ILE A 318 9.11 -18.38 -11.13
CA ILE A 318 9.33 -18.72 -9.71
C ILE A 318 10.33 -19.88 -9.60
N ALA A 319 10.14 -20.95 -10.36
CA ALA A 319 11.02 -22.11 -10.34
C ALA A 319 12.47 -21.73 -10.72
N ALA A 320 12.65 -20.92 -11.77
CA ALA A 320 13.94 -20.43 -12.20
C ALA A 320 14.67 -19.66 -11.07
N ILE A 321 13.97 -18.75 -10.38
CA ILE A 321 14.53 -17.96 -9.28
C ILE A 321 14.89 -18.87 -8.08
N LEU A 322 14.01 -19.81 -7.72
CA LEU A 322 14.26 -20.75 -6.63
C LEU A 322 15.48 -21.64 -6.90
N VAL A 323 15.62 -22.17 -8.11
CA VAL A 323 16.78 -22.99 -8.50
C VAL A 323 18.06 -22.16 -8.51
N LYS A 324 18.01 -20.92 -9.01
CA LYS A 324 19.16 -19.99 -8.94
C LYS A 324 19.63 -19.77 -7.50
N ARG A 325 18.70 -19.57 -6.56
CA ARG A 325 19.02 -19.44 -5.13
C ARG A 325 19.55 -20.76 -4.54
N ALA A 326 18.95 -21.89 -4.90
CA ALA A 326 19.40 -23.20 -4.45
C ALA A 326 20.85 -23.50 -4.89
N LYS A 327 21.22 -23.17 -6.14
CA LYS A 327 22.59 -23.27 -6.66
C LYS A 327 23.61 -22.45 -5.87
N LYS A 328 23.19 -21.37 -5.20
CA LYS A 328 24.04 -20.59 -4.29
C LYS A 328 24.14 -21.27 -2.93
N MET A 329 23.00 -21.74 -2.40
CA MET A 329 22.91 -22.44 -1.11
C MET A 329 23.77 -23.72 -1.06
N VAL A 330 23.86 -24.49 -2.15
CA VAL A 330 24.67 -25.74 -2.17
C VAL A 330 26.18 -25.50 -2.01
N ASN A 331 26.66 -24.27 -2.16
CA ASN A 331 28.08 -23.95 -1.93
C ASN A 331 28.41 -23.84 -0.43
N PHE A 332 27.42 -23.79 0.45
CA PHE A 332 27.62 -23.82 1.89
C PHE A 332 27.62 -25.27 2.38
N THR A 333 28.74 -25.72 2.92
CA THR A 333 28.87 -27.07 3.50
C THR A 333 27.86 -27.32 4.63
N GLU A 334 27.57 -26.27 5.40
CA GLU A 334 26.50 -26.26 6.40
C GLU A 334 25.55 -25.10 6.07
N PRO A 335 24.29 -25.35 5.67
CA PRO A 335 23.36 -24.30 5.25
C PRO A 335 23.15 -23.19 6.29
N ALA A 336 23.24 -23.53 7.59
CA ALA A 336 23.14 -22.55 8.67
C ALA A 336 24.24 -21.47 8.62
N LYS A 337 25.40 -21.76 8.03
CA LYS A 337 26.51 -20.79 7.85
C LYS A 337 26.17 -19.70 6.83
N ALA A 338 25.14 -19.88 6.01
CA ALA A 338 24.63 -18.84 5.14
C ALA A 338 23.87 -17.74 5.90
N PHE A 339 23.66 -17.88 7.21
CA PHE A 339 22.94 -16.91 8.04
C PHE A 339 23.81 -16.47 9.22
N ARG A 340 24.29 -15.24 9.19
CA ARG A 340 25.16 -14.67 10.23
C ARG A 340 24.32 -13.97 11.29
N LYS A 341 24.48 -14.35 12.56
CA LYS A 341 23.84 -13.63 13.67
C LYS A 341 24.38 -12.19 13.75
N ILE A 342 23.49 -11.20 13.67
CA ILE A 342 23.83 -9.77 13.73
C ILE A 342 23.32 -9.06 14.99
N GLY A 343 22.44 -9.70 15.75
CA GLY A 343 21.92 -9.12 16.98
C GLY A 343 20.80 -9.94 17.62
N GLU A 344 20.13 -9.32 18.57
CA GLU A 344 18.97 -9.86 19.30
C GLU A 344 17.96 -8.73 19.50
N VAL A 345 16.66 -9.04 19.43
CA VAL A 345 15.58 -8.09 19.76
C VAL A 345 14.87 -8.60 20.99
N GLN A 346 14.83 -7.81 22.06
CA GLN A 346 14.00 -8.14 23.22
C GLN A 346 12.53 -7.81 22.90
N VAL A 347 11.73 -8.84 22.67
CA VAL A 347 10.28 -8.70 22.38
C VAL A 347 9.48 -8.75 23.68
N SER A 348 9.94 -9.51 24.67
CA SER A 348 9.38 -9.53 26.03
C SER A 348 10.42 -9.99 27.05
N GLU A 349 10.10 -9.96 28.34
CA GLU A 349 10.97 -10.50 29.40
C GLU A 349 11.37 -11.96 29.19
N LYS A 350 10.56 -12.76 28.49
CA LYS A 350 10.78 -14.19 28.27
C LYS A 350 11.18 -14.57 26.85
N TYR A 351 11.26 -13.59 25.93
CA TYR A 351 11.48 -13.88 24.51
C TYR A 351 12.40 -12.84 23.87
N THR A 352 13.60 -13.30 23.52
CA THR A 352 14.65 -12.52 22.88
C THR A 352 15.15 -13.28 21.65
N PRO A 353 14.46 -13.17 20.49
CA PRO A 353 14.92 -13.79 19.25
C PRO A 353 16.24 -13.22 18.77
N SER A 354 17.09 -14.10 18.22
CA SER A 354 18.29 -13.71 17.47
C SER A 354 17.92 -13.25 16.05
N ILE A 355 18.57 -12.17 15.59
CA ILE A 355 18.45 -11.65 14.23
C ILE A 355 19.60 -12.20 13.40
N TYR A 356 19.29 -12.68 12.20
CA TYR A 356 20.26 -13.20 11.26
C TYR A 356 20.23 -12.42 9.95
N GLU A 357 21.41 -12.13 9.43
CA GLU A 357 21.62 -11.58 8.10
C GLU A 357 22.00 -12.73 7.14
N PRO A 358 21.25 -12.93 6.05
CA PRO A 358 21.63 -13.90 5.03
C PRO A 358 22.89 -13.44 4.27
N ASP A 359 23.72 -14.38 3.87
CA ASP A 359 24.85 -14.13 2.98
C ASP A 359 24.36 -13.50 1.67
N SER A 360 25.09 -12.49 1.16
CA SER A 360 24.67 -11.73 -0.02
C SER A 360 24.44 -12.62 -1.25
N SER A 361 25.14 -13.76 -1.35
CA SER A 361 24.99 -14.69 -2.46
C SER A 361 23.61 -15.35 -2.55
N ILE A 362 22.80 -15.34 -1.49
CA ILE A 362 21.45 -15.94 -1.44
C ILE A 362 20.32 -14.90 -1.35
N CYS A 363 20.65 -13.60 -1.40
CA CYS A 363 19.68 -12.50 -1.32
C CYS A 363 18.97 -12.20 -2.65
N ASP A 364 19.59 -12.59 -3.76
CA ASP A 364 19.15 -12.36 -5.15
C ASP A 364 17.93 -13.21 -5.59
N GLY A 365 17.20 -13.79 -4.64
CA GLY A 365 16.07 -14.69 -4.88
C GLY A 365 14.74 -14.23 -4.29
N GLY A 366 14.63 -12.96 -3.90
CA GLY A 366 13.38 -12.38 -3.43
C GLY A 366 12.35 -12.25 -4.55
N ILE A 367 11.11 -12.65 -4.28
CA ILE A 367 10.00 -12.54 -5.23
C ILE A 367 8.86 -11.80 -4.56
N VAL A 368 8.37 -10.75 -5.20
CA VAL A 368 7.15 -10.03 -4.80
C VAL A 368 6.14 -10.13 -5.92
N VAL A 369 5.01 -10.77 -5.63
CA VAL A 369 3.86 -10.83 -6.54
C VAL A 369 2.79 -9.88 -6.01
N ALA A 370 2.38 -8.92 -6.83
CA ALA A 370 1.36 -7.94 -6.46
C ALA A 370 0.25 -7.89 -7.52
N SER A 371 -0.97 -7.57 -7.07
CA SER A 371 -2.11 -7.31 -7.94
C SER A 371 -3.01 -6.26 -7.29
N SER A 372 -3.70 -5.47 -8.11
CA SER A 372 -4.79 -4.60 -7.66
C SER A 372 -6.05 -5.38 -7.25
N ASN A 373 -6.09 -6.69 -7.49
CA ASN A 373 -7.17 -7.58 -7.07
C ASN A 373 -6.65 -8.54 -5.99
N ASN A 374 -7.07 -8.31 -4.74
CA ASN A 374 -6.71 -9.17 -3.59
C ASN A 374 -7.06 -10.64 -3.84
N GLY A 375 -8.19 -10.92 -4.49
CA GLY A 375 -8.59 -12.29 -4.81
C GLY A 375 -7.63 -12.98 -5.80
N ALA A 376 -7.00 -12.24 -6.72
CA ALA A 376 -6.02 -12.82 -7.62
C ALA A 376 -4.75 -13.25 -6.89
N VAL A 377 -4.25 -12.43 -5.95
CA VAL A 377 -3.09 -12.78 -5.11
C VAL A 377 -3.44 -13.97 -4.21
N GLU A 378 -4.60 -13.95 -3.57
CA GLU A 378 -5.05 -15.04 -2.70
C GLU A 378 -5.16 -16.37 -3.46
N ASN A 379 -5.72 -16.36 -4.68
CA ASN A 379 -5.82 -17.56 -5.51
C ASN A 379 -4.44 -18.11 -5.86
N ILE A 380 -3.50 -17.26 -6.28
CA ILE A 380 -2.12 -17.69 -6.57
C ILE A 380 -1.47 -18.30 -5.32
N SER A 381 -1.61 -17.65 -4.17
CA SER A 381 -1.05 -18.14 -2.89
C SER A 381 -1.64 -19.48 -2.46
N LYS A 382 -2.91 -19.77 -2.78
CA LYS A 382 -3.57 -21.05 -2.51
C LYS A 382 -3.21 -22.13 -3.51
N GLU A 383 -3.02 -21.78 -4.78
CA GLU A 383 -2.82 -22.75 -5.86
C GLU A 383 -1.39 -23.30 -5.91
N LEU A 384 -0.38 -22.43 -5.83
CA LEU A 384 1.04 -22.82 -6.00
C LEU A 384 1.46 -24.02 -5.12
N PRO A 385 1.05 -24.12 -3.85
CA PRO A 385 1.45 -25.23 -2.99
C PRO A 385 0.75 -26.56 -3.28
N LEU A 386 -0.30 -26.63 -4.11
CA LEU A 386 -1.15 -27.83 -4.23
C LEU A 386 -0.51 -28.93 -5.09
N LYS A 387 -0.57 -30.19 -4.64
CA LYS A 387 0.00 -31.38 -5.32
C LYS A 387 -0.44 -31.48 -6.78
N LYS A 388 -1.68 -31.08 -7.09
CA LYS A 388 -2.21 -31.04 -8.47
C LYS A 388 -1.42 -30.12 -9.41
N GLU A 389 -0.80 -29.05 -8.89
CA GLU A 389 0.01 -28.13 -9.69
C GLU A 389 1.42 -28.64 -9.92
N ALA A 390 1.86 -29.64 -9.16
CA ALA A 390 3.11 -30.38 -9.35
C ALA A 390 2.85 -31.84 -9.79
N ARG A 391 1.74 -32.08 -10.51
CA ARG A 391 1.25 -33.43 -10.85
C ARG A 391 2.36 -34.27 -11.49
N GLY A 392 2.51 -35.52 -11.07
CA GLY A 392 3.52 -36.43 -11.59
C GLY A 392 4.94 -36.24 -11.01
N TYR A 393 5.18 -35.12 -10.33
CA TYR A 393 6.44 -34.81 -9.66
C TYR A 393 6.28 -34.58 -8.16
N SER A 394 5.05 -34.46 -7.65
CA SER A 394 4.74 -34.13 -6.25
C SER A 394 5.43 -35.03 -5.23
N ASP A 395 5.73 -36.28 -5.57
CA ASP A 395 6.45 -37.21 -4.68
C ASP A 395 7.96 -36.97 -4.70
N GLN A 396 8.49 -36.44 -5.80
CA GLN A 396 9.92 -36.20 -6.04
C GLN A 396 10.39 -34.83 -5.53
N VAL A 397 9.49 -33.85 -5.41
CA VAL A 397 9.80 -32.49 -4.95
C VAL A 397 9.08 -32.13 -3.65
N GLY A 398 9.77 -31.50 -2.70
CA GLY A 398 9.25 -31.28 -1.35
C GLY A 398 9.79 -30.03 -0.66
N TYR A 399 9.54 -28.84 -1.22
CA TYR A 399 10.04 -27.59 -0.65
C TYR A 399 9.38 -27.30 0.71
N PHE A 400 10.06 -27.59 1.83
CA PHE A 400 9.48 -27.55 3.18
C PHE A 400 8.15 -28.33 3.31
N ARG A 401 8.06 -29.53 2.71
CA ARG A 401 6.81 -30.29 2.60
C ARG A 401 6.10 -30.47 3.94
N GLN A 402 6.80 -30.92 4.98
CA GLN A 402 6.20 -31.16 6.30
C GLN A 402 5.51 -29.90 6.84
N VAL A 403 6.22 -28.76 6.84
CA VAL A 403 5.66 -27.47 7.26
C VAL A 403 4.48 -27.07 6.38
N SER A 404 4.56 -27.32 5.07
CA SER A 404 3.46 -27.02 4.16
C SER A 404 2.20 -27.84 4.44
N GLU A 405 2.35 -29.14 4.74
CA GLU A 405 1.23 -30.03 5.06
C GLU A 405 0.57 -29.63 6.39
N GLU A 406 1.36 -29.19 7.37
CA GLU A 406 0.89 -28.70 8.67
C GLU A 406 0.16 -27.33 8.57
N CYS A 407 0.73 -26.36 7.83
CA CYS A 407 0.20 -24.99 7.80
C CYS A 407 -0.84 -24.73 6.70
N VAL A 408 -0.66 -25.36 5.53
CA VAL A 408 -1.46 -25.11 4.31
C VAL A 408 -2.44 -26.25 4.07
N GLY A 409 -2.05 -27.48 4.41
CA GLY A 409 -2.89 -28.68 4.38
C GLY A 409 -2.24 -29.86 3.64
N GLU A 410 -2.73 -31.07 3.91
CA GLU A 410 -2.16 -32.35 3.44
C GLU A 410 -2.04 -32.49 1.92
N GLU A 411 -2.82 -31.72 1.15
CA GLU A 411 -2.75 -31.67 -0.31
C GLU A 411 -1.60 -30.81 -0.84
N SER A 412 -0.69 -30.34 0.03
CA SER A 412 0.43 -29.49 -0.37
C SER A 412 1.69 -30.30 -0.72
N TRP A 413 2.38 -29.94 -1.82
CA TRP A 413 3.69 -30.51 -2.17
C TRP A 413 4.87 -29.70 -1.62
N GLY A 414 4.67 -28.43 -1.26
CA GLY A 414 5.69 -27.56 -0.69
C GLY A 414 5.23 -26.13 -0.41
N LEU A 415 5.89 -25.47 0.55
CA LEU A 415 5.57 -24.14 1.05
C LEU A 415 6.17 -23.05 0.16
N ILE A 416 5.71 -22.98 -1.09
CA ILE A 416 6.13 -21.97 -2.08
C ILE A 416 5.43 -20.63 -1.83
N ALA A 417 4.19 -20.67 -1.36
CA ALA A 417 3.38 -19.51 -1.01
C ALA A 417 2.36 -19.88 0.08
N ALA A 418 1.84 -18.88 0.80
CA ALA A 418 0.77 -19.08 1.78
C ALA A 418 -0.10 -17.81 1.85
N VAL A 419 -1.37 -17.97 2.21
CA VAL A 419 -2.27 -16.82 2.43
C VAL A 419 -2.01 -16.27 3.82
N MET A 420 -1.58 -15.00 3.93
CA MET A 420 -1.28 -14.36 5.23
C MET A 420 -1.98 -13.00 5.41
N GLY A 421 -2.95 -12.67 4.54
CA GLY A 421 -3.59 -11.34 4.50
C GLY A 421 -4.43 -10.96 5.72
N ASN A 422 -4.58 -11.84 6.71
CA ASN A 422 -5.27 -11.54 7.96
C ASN A 422 -4.59 -12.21 9.17
N LYS A 423 -4.89 -11.72 10.39
CA LYS A 423 -4.31 -12.21 11.65
C LYS A 423 -4.58 -13.70 11.90
N GLU A 424 -5.73 -14.22 11.50
CA GLU A 424 -6.07 -15.63 11.69
C GLU A 424 -5.14 -16.53 10.87
N ASN A 425 -4.97 -16.19 9.59
CA ASN A 425 -4.10 -16.93 8.68
C ASN A 425 -2.63 -16.81 9.07
N GLN A 426 -2.18 -15.63 9.52
CA GLN A 426 -0.83 -15.46 10.06
C GLN A 426 -0.59 -16.37 11.26
N ARG A 427 -1.57 -16.46 12.18
CA ARG A 427 -1.45 -17.34 13.36
C ARG A 427 -1.37 -18.82 12.97
N LYS A 428 -2.15 -19.25 11.98
CA LYS A 428 -2.07 -20.64 11.48
C LYS A 428 -0.70 -21.01 10.92
N LEU A 429 0.03 -20.06 10.33
CA LEU A 429 1.36 -20.30 9.76
C LEU A 429 2.51 -20.16 10.78
N ILE A 430 2.36 -19.28 11.78
CA ILE A 430 3.42 -18.97 12.75
C ILE A 430 3.40 -19.90 13.98
N TYR A 431 2.22 -20.39 14.37
CA TYR A 431 2.02 -21.23 15.57
C TYR A 431 1.69 -22.69 15.26
N SER A 432 1.75 -23.08 13.98
CA SER A 432 1.74 -24.47 13.51
C SER A 432 3.01 -25.21 13.89
#